data_AF-A0A7C0ZRD5-F1
#
_entry.id   AF-A0A7C0ZRD5-F1
#
_cell.length_a   1.000
_cell.length_b   1.000
_cell.length_c   1.000
_cell.angle_alpha   90.00
_cell.angle_beta   90.00
_cell.angle_gamma   90.00
#
_symmetry.space_group_name_H-M   'P 1'
#
loop_
_entity.id
_entity.type
_entity.pdbx_description
1 polymer ?
#
loop_
_entity_poly.entity_id
_entity_poly.type
_entity_poly.pdbx_seq_one_letter_code
_entity_poly.pdbx_strand_id
1 'polypeptide(L)'
;MKTSILRTIGIVRTTCILRIIGIACITLALLPILPTCAGDVHEATIGYFEGGAEAGDVFYLEQGYRLVINEISGDGARISIFDHENEVTNASISGVSGDYTFEKRIDGIDYTILRATINVTGGAARVAIEQHIDPEAAFDYPLIGCISVSIREGEREPLKAGYELEATSVIDNNTILTLYKNDKIVKQEKLSEDGNRRFVYAKRVGGREDTRSTRSACSAHTVLIAKLDRLSADSVHLIELSQFEEPEPSDGGSGGSGGDGWNNKLAESDWFRYLLSASVFAGMLALIIFSLRQMRR
;
A
#
# COMPACT_ATOMS: atom_id res chain seq x y z
N MET A 1 50.69 25.77 -44.31
CA MET A 1 49.60 26.15 -43.37
C MET A 1 48.29 25.36 -43.54
N LYS A 2 48.18 24.35 -44.43
CA LYS A 2 46.96 23.52 -44.58
C LYS A 2 46.94 22.24 -43.73
N THR A 3 48.07 21.83 -43.15
CA THR A 3 48.23 20.56 -42.44
C THR A 3 47.89 20.61 -40.94
N SER A 4 47.84 21.78 -40.29
CA SER A 4 47.49 21.86 -38.86
C SER A 4 45.97 21.85 -38.61
N ILE A 5 45.16 22.42 -39.51
CA ILE A 5 43.70 22.50 -39.35
C ILE A 5 43.04 21.12 -39.47
N LEU A 6 43.57 20.23 -40.32
CA LEU A 6 43.07 18.86 -40.48
C LEU A 6 43.31 17.99 -39.24
N ARG A 7 44.37 18.23 -38.47
CA ARG A 7 44.63 17.48 -37.22
C ARG A 7 43.70 17.90 -36.08
N THR A 8 43.38 19.19 -35.96
CA THR A 8 42.48 19.68 -34.90
C THR A 8 41.02 19.25 -35.13
N ILE A 9 40.54 19.23 -36.38
CA ILE A 9 39.20 18.75 -36.72
C ILE A 9 39.06 17.23 -36.50
N GLY A 10 40.14 16.47 -36.73
CA GLY A 10 40.19 15.04 -36.44
C GLY A 10 40.02 14.75 -34.95
N ILE A 11 40.77 15.44 -34.08
CA ILE A 11 40.77 15.19 -32.63
C ILE A 11 39.42 15.56 -31.96
N VAL A 12 38.77 16.64 -32.41
CA VAL A 12 37.46 17.06 -31.90
C VAL A 12 36.34 16.09 -32.32
N ARG A 13 36.41 15.53 -33.54
CA ARG A 13 35.44 14.51 -33.99
C ARG A 13 35.58 13.20 -33.23
N THR A 14 36.81 12.74 -32.96
CA THR A 14 37.02 11.46 -32.25
C THR A 14 36.58 11.53 -30.78
N THR A 15 36.78 12.67 -30.10
CA THR A 15 36.32 12.87 -28.71
C THR A 15 34.80 12.99 -28.59
N CYS A 16 34.11 13.57 -29.57
CA CYS A 16 32.64 13.60 -29.61
C CYS A 16 32.02 12.21 -29.87
N ILE A 17 32.62 11.42 -30.77
CA ILE A 17 32.13 10.05 -31.07
C ILE A 17 32.30 9.14 -29.85
N LEU A 18 33.42 9.23 -29.14
CA LEU A 18 33.66 8.48 -27.90
C LEU A 18 32.66 8.84 -26.78
N ARG A 19 32.23 10.10 -26.69
CA ARG A 19 31.19 10.54 -25.72
C ARG A 19 29.81 10.02 -26.06
N ILE A 20 29.44 9.98 -27.34
CA ILE A 20 28.14 9.45 -27.79
C ILE A 20 28.07 7.93 -27.57
N ILE A 21 29.14 7.20 -27.90
CA ILE A 21 29.23 5.76 -27.62
C ILE A 21 29.19 5.51 -26.11
N GLY A 22 29.87 6.33 -25.30
CA GLY A 22 29.80 6.25 -23.84
C GLY A 22 28.39 6.42 -23.29
N ILE A 23 27.65 7.46 -23.72
CA ILE A 23 26.26 7.70 -23.29
C ILE A 23 25.34 6.57 -23.75
N ALA A 24 25.48 6.12 -25.01
CA ALA A 24 24.69 5.01 -25.56
C ALA A 24 24.97 3.70 -24.82
N CYS A 25 26.23 3.40 -24.49
CA CYS A 25 26.58 2.22 -23.68
C CYS A 25 26.08 2.34 -22.25
N ILE A 26 26.09 3.52 -21.62
CA ILE A 26 25.51 3.74 -20.28
C ILE A 26 23.99 3.53 -20.31
N THR A 27 23.29 4.05 -21.32
CA THR A 27 21.83 3.84 -21.47
C THR A 27 21.48 2.39 -21.82
N LEU A 28 22.27 1.72 -22.68
CA LEU A 28 22.09 0.30 -23.01
C LEU A 28 22.43 -0.63 -21.84
N ALA A 29 23.36 -0.22 -20.97
CA ALA A 29 23.70 -0.94 -19.74
C ALA A 29 22.70 -0.70 -18.60
N LEU A 30 21.95 0.41 -18.62
CA LEU A 30 20.87 0.70 -17.67
C LEU A 30 19.52 0.07 -18.08
N LEU A 31 19.32 -0.21 -19.37
CA LEU A 31 18.12 -0.87 -19.91
C LEU A 31 17.82 -2.28 -19.35
N PRO A 32 18.81 -3.15 -19.05
CA PRO A 32 18.55 -4.40 -18.35
C PRO A 32 18.41 -4.26 -16.82
N ILE A 33 18.59 -3.06 -16.25
CA ILE A 33 18.47 -2.81 -14.79
C ILE A 33 17.04 -2.38 -14.41
N LEU A 34 16.11 -2.37 -15.37
CA LEU A 34 14.68 -2.13 -15.14
C LEU A 34 13.90 -3.35 -15.67
N PRO A 35 13.21 -4.18 -14.85
CA PRO A 35 13.13 -4.26 -13.38
C PRO A 35 13.46 -5.67 -12.84
N THR A 36 14.53 -5.82 -12.06
CA THR A 36 14.56 -6.85 -10.99
C THR A 36 14.33 -6.21 -9.62
N CYS A 37 13.75 -5.00 -9.60
CA CYS A 37 13.12 -4.43 -8.41
C CYS A 37 11.74 -5.07 -8.17
N ALA A 38 11.61 -6.39 -8.37
CA ALA A 38 10.59 -7.17 -7.70
C ALA A 38 11.22 -7.62 -6.37
N GLY A 39 11.54 -6.62 -5.53
CA GLY A 39 11.49 -6.87 -4.10
C GLY A 39 10.04 -7.23 -3.80
N ASP A 40 9.84 -8.18 -2.90
CA ASP A 40 8.56 -8.58 -2.32
C ASP A 40 7.52 -7.47 -2.51
N VAL A 41 6.60 -7.65 -3.48
CA VAL A 41 5.68 -6.60 -3.90
C VAL A 41 4.65 -6.50 -2.78
N HIS A 42 5.00 -5.81 -1.71
CA HIS A 42 4.07 -5.43 -0.68
C HIS A 42 3.11 -4.42 -1.31
N GLU A 43 1.97 -4.91 -1.77
CA GLU A 43 0.89 -4.03 -2.16
C GLU A 43 0.40 -3.25 -0.94
N ALA A 44 -0.23 -2.10 -1.18
CA ALA A 44 -0.69 -1.23 -0.11
C ALA A 44 -1.56 -2.02 0.88
N THR A 45 -1.34 -1.83 2.17
CA THR A 45 -2.22 -2.38 3.21
C THR A 45 -3.59 -1.69 3.10
N ILE A 46 -4.63 -2.47 2.82
CA ILE A 46 -6.02 -2.00 2.66
C ILE A 46 -6.91 -2.37 3.84
N GLY A 47 -6.45 -3.26 4.70
CA GLY A 47 -7.16 -3.67 5.90
C GLY A 47 -6.20 -3.89 7.05
N TYR A 48 -6.56 -3.40 8.23
CA TYR A 48 -5.88 -3.76 9.46
C TYR A 48 -6.87 -3.88 10.60
N PHE A 49 -6.78 -4.98 11.33
CA PHE A 49 -7.52 -5.20 12.56
C PHE A 49 -6.56 -5.67 13.64
N GLU A 50 -6.72 -5.14 14.85
CA GLU A 50 -6.04 -5.66 16.04
C GLU A 50 -7.02 -5.66 17.22
N GLY A 51 -7.16 -6.81 17.89
CA GLY A 51 -8.16 -6.94 18.94
C GLY A 51 -8.13 -8.27 19.67
N GLY A 52 -9.09 -8.44 20.59
CA GLY A 52 -9.41 -9.74 21.16
C GLY A 52 -10.13 -10.62 20.15
N ALA A 53 -9.95 -11.93 20.29
CA ALA A 53 -10.51 -12.94 19.41
C ALA A 53 -10.98 -14.17 20.20
N GLU A 54 -12.11 -14.73 19.77
CA GLU A 54 -12.70 -15.96 20.27
C GLU A 54 -12.90 -16.99 19.15
N ALA A 55 -13.04 -18.27 19.53
CA ALA A 55 -13.37 -19.32 18.58
C ALA A 55 -14.79 -19.11 18.03
N GLY A 56 -14.91 -19.15 16.71
CA GLY A 56 -16.11 -18.82 15.95
C GLY A 56 -16.20 -17.37 15.48
N ASP A 57 -15.24 -16.51 15.82
CA ASP A 57 -15.20 -15.15 15.29
C ASP A 57 -14.95 -15.14 13.79
N VAL A 58 -15.61 -14.21 13.11
CA VAL A 58 -15.51 -13.99 11.66
C VAL A 58 -15.12 -12.55 11.41
N PHE A 59 -14.00 -12.36 10.74
CA PHE A 59 -13.48 -11.07 10.30
C PHE A 59 -13.80 -10.92 8.82
N TYR A 60 -14.70 -10.00 8.49
CA TYR A 60 -14.97 -9.61 7.11
C TYR A 60 -13.94 -8.56 6.70
N LEU A 61 -13.25 -8.85 5.62
CA LEU A 61 -12.14 -8.06 5.10
C LEU A 61 -12.55 -7.43 3.77
N GLU A 62 -11.70 -6.58 3.21
CA GLU A 62 -11.94 -5.98 1.90
C GLU A 62 -11.84 -7.03 0.79
N GLN A 63 -12.24 -6.68 -0.43
CA GLN A 63 -12.15 -7.55 -1.62
C GLN A 63 -12.87 -8.91 -1.48
N GLY A 64 -13.85 -9.01 -0.58
CA GLY A 64 -14.64 -10.23 -0.39
C GLY A 64 -13.96 -11.31 0.45
N TYR A 65 -12.79 -11.02 1.04
CA TYR A 65 -12.12 -11.96 1.92
C TYR A 65 -12.81 -12.04 3.28
N ARG A 66 -12.75 -13.22 3.90
CA ARG A 66 -13.03 -13.37 5.34
C ARG A 66 -12.07 -14.33 6.00
N LEU A 67 -11.71 -14.04 7.25
CA LEU A 67 -10.95 -14.92 8.12
C LEU A 67 -11.85 -15.41 9.25
N VAL A 68 -11.89 -16.72 9.45
CA VAL A 68 -12.63 -17.37 10.54
C VAL A 68 -11.63 -17.97 11.52
N ILE A 69 -11.79 -17.66 12.81
CA ILE A 69 -11.05 -18.36 13.86
C ILE A 69 -11.86 -19.59 14.23
N ASN A 70 -11.45 -20.76 13.76
CA ASN A 70 -12.18 -21.99 13.99
C ASN A 70 -12.03 -22.46 15.44
N GLU A 71 -10.80 -22.46 15.95
CA GLU A 71 -10.45 -22.99 17.26
C GLU A 71 -9.31 -22.17 17.86
N ILE A 72 -9.32 -21.98 19.18
CA ILE A 72 -8.19 -21.44 19.96
C ILE A 72 -7.86 -22.48 21.04
N SER A 73 -6.60 -22.85 21.12
CA SER A 73 -6.06 -23.76 22.13
C SER A 73 -4.87 -23.10 22.85
N GLY A 74 -4.46 -23.66 23.99
CA GLY A 74 -3.34 -23.10 24.76
C GLY A 74 -1.99 -23.10 24.00
N ASP A 75 -1.91 -23.82 22.89
CA ASP A 75 -0.75 -24.02 22.04
C ASP A 75 -0.94 -23.46 20.62
N GLY A 76 -2.00 -22.70 20.35
CA GLY A 76 -2.20 -22.07 19.04
C GLY A 76 -3.64 -21.79 18.66
N ALA A 77 -3.89 -21.69 17.36
CA ALA A 77 -5.21 -21.50 16.80
C ALA A 77 -5.35 -22.18 15.44
N ARG A 78 -6.59 -22.54 15.09
CA ARG A 78 -6.95 -22.97 13.74
C ARG A 78 -7.75 -21.86 13.06
N ILE A 79 -7.36 -21.50 11.86
CA ILE A 79 -8.03 -20.47 11.04
C ILE A 79 -8.46 -21.05 9.70
N SER A 80 -9.52 -20.46 9.13
CA SER A 80 -9.88 -20.65 7.73
C SER A 80 -9.95 -19.28 7.05
N ILE A 81 -9.47 -19.22 5.82
CA ILE A 81 -9.56 -18.04 4.97
C ILE A 81 -10.47 -18.38 3.80
N PHE A 82 -11.39 -17.48 3.49
CA PHE A 82 -12.27 -17.58 2.35
C PHE A 82 -12.05 -16.41 1.41
N ASP A 83 -12.02 -16.72 0.12
CA ASP A 83 -12.20 -15.77 -0.97
C ASP A 83 -13.68 -15.83 -1.38
N HIS A 84 -14.43 -14.79 -1.04
CA HIS A 84 -15.89 -14.78 -1.08
C HIS A 84 -16.48 -15.96 -0.27
N GLU A 85 -17.13 -16.90 -0.94
CA GLU A 85 -17.74 -18.08 -0.31
C GLU A 85 -16.85 -19.33 -0.36
N ASN A 86 -15.70 -19.26 -1.04
CA ASN A 86 -14.84 -20.42 -1.24
C ASN A 86 -13.74 -20.45 -0.17
N GLU A 87 -13.65 -21.54 0.59
CA GLU A 87 -12.52 -21.76 1.50
C GLU A 87 -11.25 -21.99 0.67
N VAL A 88 -10.31 -21.06 0.77
CA VAL A 88 -9.02 -21.12 0.06
C VAL A 88 -7.92 -21.66 0.95
N THR A 89 -8.12 -21.68 2.27
CA THR A 89 -7.12 -22.14 3.23
C THR A 89 -7.77 -22.60 4.53
N ASN A 90 -7.20 -23.68 5.09
CA ASN A 90 -7.41 -24.13 6.47
C ASN A 90 -6.04 -24.37 7.09
N ALA A 91 -5.67 -23.58 8.10
CA ALA A 91 -4.32 -23.58 8.64
C ALA A 91 -4.31 -23.64 10.17
N SER A 92 -3.28 -24.27 10.72
CA SER A 92 -2.98 -24.24 12.15
C SER A 92 -1.80 -23.32 12.39
N ILE A 93 -2.01 -22.31 13.24
CA ILE A 93 -0.97 -21.44 13.77
C ILE A 93 -0.52 -22.05 15.09
N SER A 94 0.71 -22.54 15.13
CA SER A 94 1.28 -23.19 16.32
C SER A 94 2.04 -22.19 17.18
N GLY A 95 1.99 -22.41 18.49
CA GLY A 95 2.66 -21.61 19.49
C GLY A 95 1.74 -20.61 20.21
N VAL A 96 2.23 -20.13 21.35
CA VAL A 96 1.58 -19.08 22.15
C VAL A 96 1.56 -17.74 21.41
N SER A 97 2.52 -17.54 20.50
CA SER A 97 2.60 -16.43 19.55
C SER A 97 3.00 -17.03 18.22
N GLY A 98 2.17 -16.86 17.21
CA GLY A 98 2.45 -17.40 15.88
C GLY A 98 1.83 -16.55 14.79
N ASP A 99 2.43 -16.64 13.61
CA ASP A 99 2.11 -15.89 12.42
C ASP A 99 1.74 -16.83 11.27
N TYR A 100 0.83 -16.36 10.43
CA TYR A 100 0.40 -17.02 9.21
C TYR A 100 0.31 -16.01 8.08
N THR A 101 0.88 -16.36 6.93
CA THR A 101 0.79 -15.56 5.71
C THR A 101 0.07 -16.38 4.65
N PHE A 102 -1.01 -15.81 4.10
CA PHE A 102 -1.68 -16.33 2.92
C PHE A 102 -1.14 -15.59 1.69
N GLU A 103 -0.54 -16.34 0.78
CA GLU A 103 0.02 -15.85 -0.47
C GLU A 103 -0.75 -16.38 -1.67
N LYS A 104 -0.86 -15.57 -2.72
CA LYS A 104 -1.48 -15.93 -3.99
C LYS A 104 -0.49 -15.72 -5.13
N ARG A 105 -0.31 -16.72 -5.98
CA ARG A 105 0.59 -16.65 -7.14
C ARG A 105 -0.16 -16.16 -8.38
N ILE A 106 0.18 -14.96 -8.86
CA ILE A 106 -0.45 -14.31 -10.03
C ILE A 106 0.66 -14.03 -11.04
N ASP A 107 0.52 -14.52 -12.27
CA ASP A 107 1.52 -14.39 -13.34
C ASP A 107 2.97 -14.76 -12.93
N GLY A 108 3.09 -15.73 -12.01
CA GLY A 108 4.38 -16.22 -11.52
C GLY A 108 5.02 -15.39 -10.42
N ILE A 109 4.35 -14.34 -9.94
CA ILE A 109 4.74 -13.52 -8.78
C ILE A 109 3.89 -13.95 -7.59
N ASP A 110 4.52 -14.14 -6.44
CA ASP A 110 3.83 -14.48 -5.19
C ASP A 110 3.47 -13.18 -4.46
N TYR A 111 2.18 -12.95 -4.25
CA TYR A 111 1.63 -11.78 -3.56
C TYR A 111 1.17 -12.18 -2.16
N THR A 112 1.65 -11.48 -1.13
CA THR A 112 1.05 -11.59 0.20
C THR A 112 -0.32 -10.93 0.17
N ILE A 113 -1.39 -11.69 0.45
CA ILE A 113 -2.77 -11.15 0.50
C ILE A 113 -3.19 -10.88 1.95
N LEU A 114 -2.90 -11.81 2.86
CA LEU A 114 -3.25 -11.69 4.27
C LEU A 114 -2.08 -12.12 5.15
N ARG A 115 -1.88 -11.39 6.25
CA ARG A 115 -1.05 -11.78 7.38
C ARG A 115 -1.89 -11.79 8.63
N ALA A 116 -1.84 -12.88 9.37
CA ALA A 116 -2.52 -13.03 10.65
C ALA A 116 -1.49 -13.40 11.72
N THR A 117 -1.45 -12.62 12.80
CA THR A 117 -0.68 -12.95 14.00
C THR A 117 -1.65 -13.26 15.13
N ILE A 118 -1.50 -14.40 15.78
CA ILE A 118 -2.32 -14.80 16.92
C ILE A 118 -1.43 -14.97 18.15
N ASN A 119 -1.83 -14.32 19.23
CA ASN A 119 -1.21 -14.41 20.56
C ASN A 119 -2.22 -14.98 21.55
N VAL A 120 -1.99 -16.20 22.03
CA VAL A 120 -2.86 -16.85 23.01
C VAL A 120 -2.26 -16.68 24.41
N THR A 121 -2.98 -16.05 25.33
CA THR A 121 -2.55 -15.90 26.72
C THR A 121 -3.66 -16.33 27.66
N GLY A 122 -3.44 -17.40 28.43
CA GLY A 122 -4.34 -17.81 29.52
C GLY A 122 -5.78 -18.12 29.09
N GLY A 123 -5.99 -18.57 27.85
CA GLY A 123 -7.32 -18.87 27.28
C GLY A 123 -7.99 -17.72 26.52
N ALA A 124 -7.41 -16.52 26.50
CA ALA A 124 -7.81 -15.42 25.62
C ALA A 124 -6.85 -15.34 24.43
N ALA A 125 -7.35 -15.08 23.22
CA ALA A 125 -6.52 -14.77 22.07
C ALA A 125 -6.58 -13.28 21.74
N ARG A 126 -5.45 -12.74 21.30
CA ARG A 126 -5.39 -11.48 20.55
C ARG A 126 -4.97 -11.79 19.13
N VAL A 127 -5.62 -11.17 18.17
CA VAL A 127 -5.31 -11.31 16.76
C VAL A 127 -4.95 -9.94 16.18
N ALA A 128 -3.93 -9.92 15.33
CA ALA A 128 -3.66 -8.85 14.39
C ALA A 128 -3.81 -9.41 12.97
N ILE A 129 -4.62 -8.76 12.15
CA ILE A 129 -4.86 -9.13 10.75
C ILE A 129 -4.44 -7.93 9.90
N GLU A 130 -3.56 -8.17 8.94
CA GLU A 130 -3.14 -7.22 7.92
C GLU A 130 -3.52 -7.76 6.55
N GLN A 131 -4.24 -6.96 5.78
CA GLN A 131 -4.65 -7.27 4.41
C GLN A 131 -3.96 -6.35 3.43
N HIS A 132 -3.42 -6.95 2.38
CA HIS A 132 -2.88 -6.28 1.21
C HIS A 132 -3.82 -6.48 0.02
N ILE A 133 -3.66 -5.64 -1.01
CA ILE A 133 -4.44 -5.76 -2.25
C ILE A 133 -4.19 -7.14 -2.88
N ASP A 134 -5.27 -7.79 -3.32
CA ASP A 134 -5.22 -8.84 -4.34
C ASP A 134 -5.38 -8.18 -5.73
N PRO A 135 -4.36 -8.26 -6.61
CA PRO A 135 -4.41 -7.68 -7.96
C PRO A 135 -5.57 -8.18 -8.83
N GLU A 136 -6.03 -9.42 -8.61
CA GLU A 136 -7.11 -10.01 -9.41
C GLU A 136 -8.51 -9.66 -8.89
N ALA A 137 -8.61 -9.11 -7.67
CA ALA A 137 -9.88 -8.73 -7.07
C ALA A 137 -10.18 -7.24 -7.28
N ALA A 138 -11.42 -6.93 -7.64
CA ALA A 138 -11.83 -5.54 -7.81
C ALA A 138 -11.76 -4.78 -6.48
N PHE A 139 -11.07 -3.63 -6.47
CA PHE A 139 -11.00 -2.73 -5.32
C PHE A 139 -10.82 -1.29 -5.79
N ASP A 140 -11.47 -0.36 -5.10
CA ASP A 140 -11.28 1.06 -5.38
C ASP A 140 -9.91 1.49 -4.88
N TYR A 141 -9.13 2.12 -5.76
CA TYR A 141 -7.79 2.57 -5.40
C TYR A 141 -7.85 3.62 -4.29
N PRO A 142 -6.84 3.66 -3.43
CA PRO A 142 -6.77 4.67 -2.40
C PRO A 142 -6.74 6.09 -3.00
N LEU A 143 -7.47 7.01 -2.35
CA LEU A 143 -7.39 8.45 -2.58
C LEU A 143 -5.97 9.00 -2.32
N ILE A 144 -5.24 8.37 -1.39
CA ILE A 144 -3.81 8.56 -1.12
C ILE A 144 -3.20 7.18 -0.93
N GLY A 145 -2.27 6.75 -1.78
CA GLY A 145 -1.71 5.39 -1.72
C GLY A 145 -0.29 5.32 -1.17
N CYS A 146 -0.13 4.63 -0.04
CA CYS A 146 1.15 4.19 0.56
C CYS A 146 2.27 5.24 0.52
N ILE A 147 2.02 6.44 1.08
CA ILE A 147 3.00 7.51 1.13
C ILE A 147 3.70 7.59 2.49
N SER A 148 4.81 8.33 2.53
CA SER A 148 5.46 8.74 3.77
C SER A 148 5.20 10.22 4.02
N VAL A 149 4.93 10.59 5.27
CA VAL A 149 4.69 11.97 5.69
C VAL A 149 5.36 12.29 7.02
N SER A 150 5.77 13.53 7.20
CA SER A 150 6.29 14.04 8.47
C SER A 150 5.39 15.16 8.95
N ILE A 151 4.81 15.01 10.14
CA ILE A 151 3.84 15.94 10.72
C ILE A 151 4.46 16.52 11.99
N ARG A 152 4.57 17.84 12.07
CA ARG A 152 5.02 18.50 13.30
C ARG A 152 3.90 18.56 14.33
N GLU A 153 4.29 18.62 15.59
CA GLU A 153 3.35 18.75 16.70
C GLU A 153 2.50 20.02 16.53
N GLY A 154 1.17 19.84 16.56
CA GLY A 154 0.20 20.92 16.36
C GLY A 154 -0.01 21.37 14.89
N GLU A 155 0.70 20.80 13.93
CA GLU A 155 0.43 21.01 12.50
C GLU A 155 -0.60 19.99 11.99
N ARG A 156 -1.56 20.47 11.19
CA ARG A 156 -2.54 19.61 10.51
C ARG A 156 -2.10 19.31 9.09
N GLU A 157 -1.87 18.03 8.82
CA GLU A 157 -1.59 17.53 7.48
C GLU A 157 -2.92 17.34 6.73
N PRO A 158 -3.13 18.04 5.60
CA PRO A 158 -4.37 17.90 4.83
C PRO A 158 -4.42 16.57 4.09
N LEU A 159 -5.51 15.83 4.27
CA LEU A 159 -5.83 14.60 3.55
C LEU A 159 -6.93 14.89 2.50
N LYS A 160 -7.38 13.86 1.77
CA LYS A 160 -8.49 14.00 0.80
C LYS A 160 -9.85 14.00 1.50
N ALA A 161 -10.88 14.39 0.75
CA ALA A 161 -12.27 14.39 1.20
C ALA A 161 -12.51 15.16 2.52
N GLY A 162 -11.77 16.23 2.80
CA GLY A 162 -11.96 17.07 4.00
C GLY A 162 -11.46 16.43 5.30
N TYR A 163 -10.62 15.40 5.20
CA TYR A 163 -9.90 14.85 6.35
C TYR A 163 -8.60 15.63 6.60
N GLU A 164 -8.16 15.68 7.86
CA GLU A 164 -6.85 16.21 8.27
C GLU A 164 -6.28 15.36 9.39
N LEU A 165 -4.97 15.12 9.39
CA LEU A 165 -4.28 14.36 10.43
C LEU A 165 -3.32 15.26 11.21
N GLU A 166 -3.41 15.24 12.53
CA GLU A 166 -2.60 16.08 13.41
C GLU A 166 -1.81 15.22 14.40
N ALA A 167 -0.52 15.52 14.55
CA ALA A 167 0.25 15.07 15.70
C ALA A 167 -0.05 16.02 16.88
N THR A 168 -1.10 15.71 17.64
CA THR A 168 -1.54 16.58 18.76
C THR A 168 -0.58 16.59 19.95
N SER A 169 0.24 15.55 20.09
CA SER A 169 1.27 15.50 21.12
C SER A 169 2.42 14.60 20.68
N VAL A 170 3.67 15.00 20.95
CA VAL A 170 4.86 14.18 20.78
C VAL A 170 5.69 14.24 22.06
N ILE A 171 5.75 13.12 22.80
CA ILE A 171 6.43 13.07 24.10
C ILE A 171 7.23 11.76 24.18
N ASP A 172 8.53 11.91 24.39
CA ASP A 172 9.49 10.80 24.46
C ASP A 172 9.37 9.88 23.23
N ASN A 173 8.94 8.62 23.45
CA ASN A 173 8.73 7.60 22.43
C ASN A 173 7.25 7.38 22.08
N ASN A 174 6.38 8.36 22.39
CA ASN A 174 4.96 8.28 22.14
C ASN A 174 4.46 9.50 21.35
N THR A 175 3.39 9.29 20.58
CA THR A 175 2.64 10.39 19.97
C THR A 175 1.14 10.15 20.10
N ILE A 176 0.35 11.22 20.11
CA ILE A 176 -1.10 11.17 19.96
C ILE A 176 -1.44 11.71 18.58
N LEU A 177 -1.93 10.84 17.70
CA LEU A 177 -2.49 11.24 16.43
C LEU A 177 -3.98 11.48 16.58
N THR A 178 -4.45 12.58 15.98
CA THR A 178 -5.86 12.94 15.94
C THR A 178 -6.29 13.14 14.49
N LEU A 179 -7.30 12.40 14.07
CA LEU A 179 -7.92 12.51 12.76
C LEU A 179 -9.15 13.40 12.86
N TYR A 180 -9.19 14.40 11.98
CA TYR A 180 -10.30 15.33 11.83
C TYR A 180 -11.03 15.07 10.52
N LYS A 181 -12.34 15.33 10.52
CA LYS A 181 -13.17 15.45 9.33
C LYS A 181 -13.97 16.73 9.44
N ASN A 182 -13.74 17.69 8.54
CA ASN A 182 -14.40 19.00 8.56
C ASN A 182 -14.32 19.64 9.97
N ASP A 183 -13.10 19.78 10.50
CA ASP A 183 -12.78 20.31 11.85
C ASP A 183 -13.29 19.52 13.07
N LYS A 184 -13.97 18.40 12.87
CA LYS A 184 -14.44 17.54 13.97
C LYS A 184 -13.48 16.37 14.16
N ILE A 185 -13.10 16.12 15.42
CA ILE A 185 -12.34 14.93 15.79
C ILE A 185 -13.20 13.69 15.54
N VAL A 186 -12.73 12.79 14.68
CA VAL A 186 -13.38 11.50 14.40
C VAL A 186 -12.65 10.32 14.99
N LYS A 187 -11.34 10.46 15.26
CA LYS A 187 -10.55 9.47 15.97
C LYS A 187 -9.34 10.14 16.62
N GLN A 188 -8.96 9.65 17.79
CA GLN A 188 -7.72 10.00 18.47
C GLN A 188 -7.11 8.73 19.03
N GLU A 189 -5.80 8.56 18.87
CA GLU A 189 -5.12 7.34 19.31
C GLU A 189 -3.66 7.64 19.68
N LYS A 190 -3.20 6.97 20.74
CA LYS A 190 -1.81 7.02 21.18
C LYS A 190 -1.01 5.93 20.45
N LEU A 191 0.05 6.33 19.78
CA LEU A 191 1.04 5.44 19.17
C LEU A 191 2.37 5.49 19.94
N SER A 192 3.15 4.43 19.80
CA SER A 192 4.45 4.29 20.46
C SER A 192 5.39 3.42 19.63
N GLU A 193 6.68 3.74 19.63
CA GLU A 193 7.69 2.91 18.94
C GLU A 193 7.76 1.48 19.53
N ASP A 194 7.51 1.28 20.82
CA ASP A 194 7.61 -0.05 21.44
C ASP A 194 6.28 -0.80 21.57
N GLY A 195 5.21 -0.29 20.96
CA GLY A 195 3.85 -0.79 21.15
C GLY A 195 2.98 -0.63 19.91
N ASN A 196 1.80 -0.04 20.07
CA ASN A 196 0.94 0.20 18.92
C ASN A 196 1.59 1.23 17.99
N ARG A 197 1.97 0.78 16.79
CA ARG A 197 2.55 1.64 15.76
C ARG A 197 1.54 2.02 14.68
N ARG A 198 0.33 1.48 14.65
CA ARG A 198 -0.62 1.71 13.55
C ARG A 198 -1.80 2.57 13.99
N PHE A 199 -2.06 3.62 13.22
CA PHE A 199 -3.27 4.41 13.31
C PHE A 199 -4.23 3.94 12.23
N VAL A 200 -5.37 3.38 12.63
CA VAL A 200 -6.34 2.81 11.69
C VAL A 200 -7.72 3.37 11.96
N TYR A 201 -8.29 4.06 10.99
CA TYR A 201 -9.66 4.53 11.03
C TYR A 201 -10.50 3.74 10.03
N ALA A 202 -11.47 2.99 10.53
CA ALA A 202 -12.42 2.24 9.73
C ALA A 202 -13.85 2.63 10.13
N LYS A 203 -14.77 2.65 9.16
CA LYS A 203 -16.20 2.87 9.39
C LYS A 203 -16.95 1.56 9.22
N ARG A 204 -17.88 1.28 10.12
CA ARG A 204 -18.78 0.14 9.96
C ARG A 204 -19.70 0.38 8.78
N VAL A 205 -19.80 -0.60 7.89
CA VAL A 205 -20.72 -0.58 6.74
C VAL A 205 -21.78 -1.63 6.97
N GLY A 206 -23.02 -1.19 7.19
CA GLY A 206 -24.19 -2.08 7.27
C GLY A 206 -24.19 -3.05 8.45
N GLY A 207 -25.07 -2.81 9.43
CA GLY A 207 -25.37 -3.76 10.49
C GLY A 207 -26.46 -3.22 11.40
N ARG A 208 -27.68 -3.76 11.29
CA ARG A 208 -28.70 -3.58 12.32
C ARG A 208 -28.13 -4.19 13.60
N GLU A 209 -28.16 -3.42 14.68
CA GLU A 209 -27.85 -3.88 16.03
C GLU A 209 -28.89 -4.95 16.43
N ASP A 210 -28.73 -6.18 15.92
CA ASP A 210 -29.52 -7.32 16.32
C ASP A 210 -29.04 -7.71 17.71
N THR A 211 -29.69 -7.07 18.70
CA THR A 211 -29.59 -7.27 20.15
C THR A 211 -29.87 -8.72 20.61
N ARG A 212 -29.87 -9.70 19.71
CA ARG A 212 -30.03 -11.13 19.97
C ARG A 212 -28.90 -12.03 19.44
N SER A 213 -27.93 -11.51 18.70
CA SER A 213 -26.72 -12.26 18.34
C SER A 213 -25.52 -11.68 19.07
N THR A 214 -25.02 -12.39 20.08
CA THR A 214 -23.79 -12.04 20.83
C THR A 214 -22.50 -12.24 20.04
N ARG A 215 -22.56 -12.52 18.72
CA ARG A 215 -21.37 -12.72 17.88
C ARG A 215 -21.31 -11.63 16.82
N SER A 216 -20.48 -10.63 17.10
CA SER A 216 -20.35 -9.39 16.31
C SER A 216 -19.63 -9.68 14.99
N ALA A 217 -20.40 -9.83 13.91
CA ALA A 217 -19.87 -9.70 12.55
C ALA A 217 -19.43 -8.25 12.34
N CYS A 218 -18.13 -7.98 12.40
CA CYS A 218 -17.58 -6.66 12.12
C CYS A 218 -17.26 -6.57 10.63
N SER A 219 -18.19 -6.03 9.84
CA SER A 219 -17.88 -5.49 8.51
C SER A 219 -17.47 -4.03 8.68
N ALA A 220 -16.18 -3.77 8.63
CA ALA A 220 -15.60 -2.44 8.75
C ALA A 220 -14.84 -2.13 7.47
N HIS A 221 -15.18 -1.01 6.83
CA HIS A 221 -14.45 -0.51 5.69
C HIS A 221 -13.35 0.43 6.16
N THR A 222 -12.13 0.16 5.72
CA THR A 222 -10.97 0.96 6.08
C THR A 222 -11.02 2.31 5.37
N VAL A 223 -10.89 3.41 6.11
CA VAL A 223 -10.85 4.77 5.55
C VAL A 223 -9.44 5.36 5.60
N LEU A 224 -8.67 5.07 6.66
CA LEU A 224 -7.30 5.55 6.80
C LEU A 224 -6.44 4.50 7.53
N ILE A 225 -5.26 4.23 7.00
CA ILE A 225 -4.19 3.50 7.68
C ILE A 225 -2.93 4.35 7.62
N ALA A 226 -2.21 4.43 8.72
CA ALA A 226 -0.85 4.96 8.76
C ALA A 226 -0.04 4.21 9.81
N LYS A 227 1.26 4.07 9.57
CA LYS A 227 2.18 3.39 10.49
C LYS A 227 3.25 4.36 10.95
N LEU A 228 3.47 4.40 12.26
CA LEU A 228 4.57 5.10 12.89
C LEU A 228 5.88 4.42 12.50
N ASP A 229 6.74 5.18 11.83
CA ASP A 229 8.11 4.79 11.52
C ASP A 229 9.04 5.19 12.68
N ARG A 230 9.06 6.49 12.99
CA ARG A 230 9.90 7.05 14.04
C ARG A 230 9.36 8.37 14.57
N LEU A 231 9.80 8.73 15.77
CA LEU A 231 9.55 10.02 16.38
C LEU A 231 10.79 10.91 16.36
N SER A 232 10.56 12.21 16.37
CA SER A 232 11.56 13.27 16.51
C SER A 232 11.07 14.24 17.58
N ALA A 233 11.93 15.17 18.01
CA ALA A 233 11.63 16.03 19.18
C ALA A 233 10.28 16.76 19.11
N ASP A 234 9.84 17.15 17.91
CA ASP A 234 8.61 17.91 17.65
C ASP A 234 7.82 17.36 16.46
N SER A 235 8.13 16.15 15.99
CA SER A 235 7.56 15.62 14.75
C SER A 235 7.41 14.12 14.73
N VAL A 236 6.40 13.67 13.99
CA VAL A 236 6.06 12.27 13.77
C VAL A 236 6.33 11.92 12.32
N HIS A 237 7.05 10.83 12.07
CA HIS A 237 7.25 10.30 10.72
C HIS A 237 6.35 9.08 10.54
N LEU A 238 5.43 9.17 9.58
CA LEU A 238 4.50 8.12 9.21
C LEU A 238 4.88 7.53 7.87
N ILE A 239 4.74 6.22 7.75
CA ILE A 239 4.87 5.44 6.50
C ILE A 239 3.59 4.65 6.27
N GLU A 240 3.47 4.04 5.08
CA GLU A 240 2.31 3.25 4.69
C GLU A 240 0.99 4.05 4.81
N LEU A 241 1.04 5.39 4.72
CA LEU A 241 -0.16 6.21 4.83
C LEU A 241 -1.02 5.99 3.59
N SER A 242 -2.19 5.38 3.81
CA SER A 242 -3.17 5.10 2.79
C SER A 242 -4.55 5.59 3.22
N GLN A 243 -5.24 6.31 2.34
CA GLN A 243 -6.60 6.79 2.55
C GLN A 243 -7.52 6.24 1.46
N PHE A 244 -8.68 5.72 1.86
CA PHE A 244 -9.69 5.19 0.97
C PHE A 244 -10.95 6.05 1.00
N GLU A 245 -11.82 5.85 0.02
CA GLU A 245 -13.10 6.53 -0.02
C GLU A 245 -13.98 6.09 1.16
N GLU A 246 -14.81 7.00 1.65
CA GLU A 246 -15.72 6.67 2.72
C GLU A 246 -16.95 5.97 2.12
N PRO A 247 -17.42 4.85 2.69
CA PRO A 247 -18.58 4.14 2.18
C PRO A 247 -19.84 5.00 2.38
N GLU A 248 -20.58 5.23 1.29
CA GLU A 248 -21.87 5.92 1.36
C GLU A 248 -22.86 5.13 2.24
N PRO A 249 -23.65 5.79 3.10
CA PRO A 249 -24.68 5.12 3.88
C PRO A 249 -25.70 4.48 2.93
N SER A 250 -25.80 3.16 2.97
CA SER A 250 -26.70 2.40 2.12
C SER A 250 -28.16 2.62 2.54
N ASP A 251 -28.83 3.62 1.97
CA ASP A 251 -30.30 3.72 1.99
C ASP A 251 -30.89 2.72 0.98
N GLY A 252 -30.84 1.42 1.30
CA GLY A 252 -31.68 0.36 0.73
C GLY A 252 -31.82 0.26 -0.81
N GLY A 253 -30.94 0.90 -1.58
CA GLY A 253 -31.01 0.98 -3.02
C GLY A 253 -29.95 0.08 -3.65
N SER A 254 -30.40 -0.97 -4.33
CA SER A 254 -29.61 -1.71 -5.31
C SER A 254 -29.10 -0.74 -6.37
N GLY A 255 -27.88 -0.23 -6.17
CA GLY A 255 -27.16 0.58 -7.15
C GLY A 255 -25.76 0.00 -7.26
N GLY A 256 -25.58 -0.96 -8.18
CA GLY A 256 -24.25 -1.32 -8.64
C GLY A 256 -23.62 -0.10 -9.28
N SER A 257 -22.79 0.60 -8.53
CA SER A 257 -21.94 1.65 -9.06
C SER A 257 -20.79 0.95 -9.79
N GLY A 258 -20.94 0.83 -11.10
CA GLY A 258 -19.84 0.48 -11.98
C GLY A 258 -18.81 1.60 -11.91
N GLY A 259 -17.84 1.44 -11.02
CA GLY A 259 -16.61 2.20 -11.00
C GLY A 259 -15.75 1.75 -12.19
N ASP A 260 -15.37 2.72 -12.99
CA ASP A 260 -14.80 2.55 -14.32
C ASP A 260 -13.46 1.81 -14.25
N GLY A 261 -13.47 0.49 -14.49
CA GLY A 261 -12.28 -0.35 -14.69
C GLY A 261 -11.45 0.01 -15.94
N TRP A 262 -11.57 1.24 -16.42
CA TRP A 262 -10.81 1.78 -17.53
C TRP A 262 -9.34 2.01 -17.17
N ASN A 263 -9.04 2.46 -15.95
CA ASN A 263 -7.66 2.79 -15.57
C ASN A 263 -6.78 1.54 -15.29
N ASN A 264 -7.37 0.47 -14.72
CA ASN A 264 -6.63 -0.74 -14.35
C ASN A 264 -6.22 -1.53 -15.60
N LYS A 265 -7.16 -1.70 -16.55
CA LYS A 265 -6.85 -2.31 -17.85
C LYS A 265 -5.86 -1.50 -18.67
N LEU A 266 -5.80 -0.18 -18.51
CA LEU A 266 -4.84 0.65 -19.22
C LEU A 266 -3.44 0.49 -18.63
N ALA A 267 -3.23 0.73 -17.33
CA ALA A 267 -1.90 0.67 -16.71
C ALA A 267 -1.24 -0.72 -16.78
N GLU A 268 -2.04 -1.79 -16.78
CA GLU A 268 -1.58 -3.18 -16.85
C GLU A 268 -1.60 -3.76 -18.26
N SER A 269 -2.23 -3.11 -19.25
CA SER A 269 -2.14 -3.61 -20.62
C SER A 269 -0.70 -3.53 -21.11
N ASP A 270 -0.24 -4.64 -21.69
CA ASP A 270 1.01 -4.70 -22.44
C ASP A 270 1.12 -3.51 -23.41
N TRP A 271 0.01 -3.14 -24.05
CA TRP A 271 -0.09 -2.00 -24.95
C TRP A 271 0.31 -0.67 -24.31
N PHE A 272 -0.16 -0.35 -23.11
CA PHE A 272 0.18 0.90 -22.44
C PHE A 272 1.64 0.93 -21.97
N ARG A 273 2.18 -0.21 -21.54
CA ARG A 273 3.63 -0.35 -21.26
C ARG A 273 4.47 -0.12 -22.54
N TYR A 274 4.02 -0.64 -23.68
CA TYR A 274 4.63 -0.33 -24.98
C TYR A 274 4.49 1.15 -25.37
N LEU A 275 3.36 1.78 -25.05
CA LEU A 275 3.09 3.19 -25.38
C LEU A 275 3.90 4.15 -24.51
N LEU A 276 4.06 3.82 -23.21
CA LEU A 276 4.91 4.56 -22.28
C LEU A 276 6.39 4.43 -22.67
N SER A 277 6.85 3.21 -22.98
CA SER A 277 8.22 2.99 -23.46
C SER A 277 8.49 3.67 -24.81
N ALA A 278 7.54 3.64 -25.74
CA ALA A 278 7.63 4.38 -27.01
C ALA A 278 7.68 5.90 -26.79
N SER A 279 6.95 6.42 -25.81
CA SER A 279 6.96 7.85 -25.45
C SER A 279 8.30 8.28 -24.85
N VAL A 280 8.87 7.47 -23.95
CA VAL A 280 10.23 7.67 -23.42
C VAL A 280 11.27 7.60 -24.54
N PHE A 281 11.13 6.63 -25.46
CA PHE A 281 12.01 6.47 -26.61
C PHE A 281 11.93 7.67 -27.56
N ALA A 282 10.72 8.19 -27.83
CA ALA A 282 10.51 9.38 -28.64
C ALA A 282 11.10 10.64 -27.97
N GLY A 283 10.95 10.78 -26.65
CA GLY A 283 11.57 11.86 -25.87
C GLY A 283 13.10 11.81 -25.93
N MET A 284 13.68 10.62 -25.78
CA MET A 284 15.13 10.39 -25.95
C MET A 284 15.59 10.69 -27.38
N LEU A 285 14.86 10.25 -28.41
CA LEU A 285 15.17 10.53 -29.80
C LEU A 285 15.13 12.03 -30.11
N ALA A 286 14.13 12.74 -29.57
CA ALA A 286 14.01 14.19 -29.71
C ALA A 286 15.19 14.92 -29.06
N LEU A 287 15.63 14.49 -27.88
CA LEU A 287 16.83 15.01 -27.22
C LEU A 287 18.11 14.75 -28.03
N ILE A 288 18.25 13.57 -28.63
CA ILE A 288 19.38 13.22 -29.50
C ILE A 288 19.38 14.11 -30.76
N ILE A 289 18.23 14.27 -31.42
CA ILE A 289 18.09 15.12 -32.62
C ILE A 289 18.34 16.60 -32.28
N PHE A 290 17.85 17.07 -31.13
CA PHE A 290 18.10 18.42 -30.65
C PHE A 290 19.60 18.66 -30.40
N SER A 291 20.28 17.71 -29.77
CA SER A 291 21.73 17.74 -29.56
C SER A 291 22.50 17.72 -30.88
N LEU A 292 22.08 16.91 -31.86
CA LEU A 292 22.65 16.87 -33.22
C LEU A 292 22.44 18.19 -33.98
N ARG A 293 21.30 18.88 -33.78
CA ARG A 293 21.04 20.20 -34.37
C ARG A 293 21.90 21.29 -33.74
N GLN A 294 22.15 21.26 -32.44
CA GLN A 294 23.07 22.19 -31.79
C GLN A 294 24.51 22.03 -32.28
N MET A 295 24.94 20.81 -32.65
CA MET A 295 26.27 20.57 -33.22
C MET A 295 26.44 21.04 -34.69
N ARG A 296 25.34 21.40 -35.37
CA ARG A 296 25.36 21.92 -36.77
C ARG A 296 25.32 23.44 -36.85
N ARG A 297 25.03 24.15 -35.76
CA ARG A 297 25.22 25.60 -35.64
C ARG A 297 26.63 25.88 -35.13
#